data_AF-A0A2E7ZF00-F1
#
_entry.id   AF-A0A2E7ZF00-F1
#
_cell.length_a   1.000
_cell.length_b   1.000
_cell.length_c   1.000
_cell.angle_alpha   90.00
_cell.angle_beta   90.00
_cell.angle_gamma   90.00
#
_symmetry.space_group_name_H-M   'P 1'
#
loop_
_entity.id
_entity.type
_entity.pdbx_description
1 polymer ?
#
loop_
_entity_poly.entity_id
_entity_poly.type
_entity_poly.pdbx_seq_one_letter_code
_entity_poly.pdbx_strand_id
1 'polypeptide(L)' 'MINKQLKAMYEAVMKLGGPKGIFTQSIVDEYHRLVKEEAELELETKKIRISFLKKGDTNGKGN' A
#
# COMPACT_ATOMS: atom_id res chain seq x y z
N MET A 1 -4.29 -5.12 -2.80
CA MET A 1 -4.78 -5.20 -4.19
C MET A 1 -5.70 -4.02 -4.44
N ILE A 2 -5.14 -2.91 -4.95
CA ILE A 2 -5.91 -1.72 -5.29
C ILE A 2 -6.98 -2.07 -6.34
N ASN A 3 -8.22 -1.60 -6.13
CA ASN A 3 -9.33 -1.83 -7.05
C ASN A 3 -8.98 -1.25 -8.44
N LYS A 4 -8.92 -2.11 -9.47
CA LYS A 4 -8.57 -1.73 -10.85
C LYS A 4 -9.45 -0.60 -11.39
N GLN A 5 -10.72 -0.55 -11.00
CA GLN A 5 -11.65 0.50 -11.42
C GLN A 5 -11.32 1.85 -10.77
N LEU A 6 -10.99 1.85 -9.47
CA LEU A 6 -10.60 3.08 -8.77
C LEU A 6 -9.32 3.67 -9.36
N LYS A 7 -8.33 2.82 -9.67
CA LYS A 7 -7.11 3.27 -10.36
C LYS A 7 -7.43 3.88 -11.72
N ALA A 8 -8.31 3.26 -12.52
CA ALA A 8 -8.70 3.80 -13.82
C ALA A 8 -9.42 5.17 -13.68
N MET A 9 -10.28 5.32 -12.68
CA MET A 9 -10.95 6.59 -12.39
C MET A 9 -9.96 7.67 -11.95
N TYR A 10 -9.02 7.33 -11.06
CA TYR A 10 -7.94 8.23 -10.64
C TYR A 10 -7.11 8.69 -11.85
N GLU A 11 -6.66 7.76 -12.70
CA GLU A 11 -5.89 8.09 -13.90
C GLU A 11 -6.67 8.99 -14.86
N ALA A 12 -7.98 8.75 -15.02
CA ALA A 12 -8.83 9.61 -15.83
C ALA A 12 -8.93 11.04 -15.25
N VAL A 13 -9.13 11.17 -13.93
CA VAL A 13 -9.14 12.47 -13.24
C VAL A 13 -7.81 13.22 -13.44
N MET A 14 -6.68 12.53 -13.26
CA MET A 14 -5.35 13.13 -13.43
C MET A 14 -5.07 13.54 -14.88
N LYS A 15 -5.49 12.72 -15.87
CA LYS A 15 -5.38 13.07 -17.30
C LYS A 15 -6.16 14.33 -17.68
N LEU A 16 -7.26 14.62 -16.97
CA LEU A 16 -8.10 15.80 -17.19
C LEU A 16 -7.59 17.07 -16.46
N GLY A 17 -6.42 16.99 -15.83
CA GLY A 17 -5.79 18.10 -15.11
C GLY A 17 -6.03 18.09 -13.60
N GLY A 18 -6.45 16.96 -13.03
CA GLY A 18 -6.68 16.80 -11.60
C GLY A 18 -8.13 17.00 -11.16
N PRO A 19 -8.41 16.87 -9.85
CA PRO A 19 -9.76 16.97 -9.31
C PRO A 19 -10.29 18.41 -9.41
N LYS A 20 -11.50 18.56 -9.96
CA LYS A 20 -12.18 19.86 -10.16
C LYS A 20 -13.42 20.04 -9.29
N GLY A 21 -13.82 19.02 -8.55
CA GLY A 21 -14.99 19.04 -7.67
C GLY A 21 -15.02 17.86 -6.69
N ILE A 22 -16.03 17.85 -5.81
CA ILE A 22 -16.12 16.93 -4.68
C ILE A 22 -15.99 15.45 -5.09
N PHE A 23 -16.68 15.03 -6.16
CA PHE A 23 -16.63 13.63 -6.60
C PHE A 23 -15.24 13.23 -7.11
N THR A 24 -14.61 14.09 -7.91
CA THR A 24 -13.25 13.83 -8.40
C THR A 24 -12.21 13.88 -7.29
N GLN A 25 -12.42 14.73 -6.28
CA GLN A 25 -11.56 14.77 -5.10
C GLN A 25 -11.68 13.49 -4.28
N SER A 26 -12.92 13.01 -4.04
CA SER A 26 -13.15 11.74 -3.32
C SER A 26 -12.48 10.55 -4.00
N ILE A 27 -12.44 10.50 -5.33
CA ILE A 27 -11.72 9.44 -6.08
C ILE A 27 -10.21 9.50 -5.80
N VAL A 28 -9.64 10.70 -5.80
CA VAL A 28 -8.21 10.92 -5.53
C VAL A 28 -7.86 10.56 -4.09
N ASP A 29 -8.66 11.01 -3.13
CA ASP A 29 -8.45 10.77 -1.71
C ASP A 29 -8.53 9.28 -1.38
N GLU A 30 -9.53 8.58 -1.93
CA GLU A 30 -9.70 7.15 -1.74
C GLU A 30 -8.55 6.35 -2.35
N TYR A 31 -8.09 6.73 -3.55
CA TYR A 31 -6.94 6.08 -4.17
C TYR A 31 -5.68 6.24 -3.31
N HIS A 32 -5.39 7.45 -2.82
CA HIS A 32 -4.24 7.69 -1.94
C HIS A 32 -4.35 6.93 -0.62
N ARG A 33 -5.54 6.85 -0.03
CA ARG A 33 -5.79 6.07 1.19
C ARG A 33 -5.43 4.60 0.98
N LEU A 34 -5.90 3.98 -0.09
CA LEU A 34 -5.60 2.58 -0.39
C LEU A 34 -4.13 2.33 -0.72
N VAL A 35 -3.47 3.24 -1.42
CA VAL A 35 -2.02 3.14 -1.69
C VAL A 35 -1.23 3.18 -0.39
N LYS A 36 -1.62 4.06 0.54
CA LYS A 36 -0.97 4.18 1.85
C LYS A 36 -1.18 2.93 2.71
N GLU A 37 -2.42 2.44 2.78
CA GLU A 37 -2.75 1.21 3.51
C GLU A 37 -1.98 -0.01 2.95
N GLU A 38 -1.86 -0.14 1.62
CA GLU A 38 -1.10 -1.22 1.00
C GLU A 38 0.39 -1.14 1.33
N ALA A 39 0.98 0.06 1.33
CA ALA A 39 2.37 0.26 1.73
C ALA A 39 2.63 -0.05 3.22
N GLU A 40 1.68 0.29 4.09
CA GLU A 40 1.75 -0.01 5.53
C GLU A 40 1.67 -1.52 5.79
N LEU A 41 0.77 -2.23 5.11
CA LEU A 41 0.67 -3.70 5.20
C LEU A 41 1.92 -4.39 4.66
N GLU A 42 2.50 -3.90 3.55
CA GLU A 42 3.75 -4.42 3.02
C GLU A 42 4.91 -4.21 4.02
N LEU A 43 4.96 -3.06 4.68
CA LEU A 43 5.98 -2.78 5.70
C LEU A 43 5.82 -3.67 6.94
N GLU A 44 4.58 -3.86 7.42
CA GLU A 44 4.28 -4.72 8.56
C GLU A 44 4.66 -6.18 8.28
N THR A 45 4.27 -6.70 7.11
CA THR A 45 4.63 -8.07 6.71
C THR A 45 6.13 -8.26 6.53
N LYS A 46 6.87 -7.27 6.00
CA LYS A 46 8.34 -7.29 5.95
C LYS A 46 8.97 -7.32 7.34
N LYS A 47 8.49 -6.51 8.30
CA LYS A 47 8.95 -6.53 9.70
C LYS A 47 8.75 -7.90 10.34
N ILE A 48 7.57 -8.50 10.13
CA ILE A 48 7.26 -9.84 10.61
C ILE A 48 8.23 -10.86 10.00
N ARG A 49 8.43 -10.86 8.67
CA ARG A 49 9.38 -11.76 7.99
C ARG A 49 10.82 -11.63 8.52
N ILE A 50 11.31 -10.41 8.74
CA ILE A 50 12.65 -10.19 9.32
C ILE A 50 12.73 -10.76 10.74
N SER A 51 11.69 -10.55 11.57
CA SER A 51 11.66 -11.09 12.93
C SER A 51 11.65 -12.62 12.97
N PHE A 52 10.97 -13.28 12.01
CA PHE A 52 11.01 -14.73 11.85
C PHE A 52 12.40 -15.21 11.41
N LEU A 53 13.03 -14.54 10.42
CA LEU A 53 14.38 -14.87 9.97
C LEU A 53 15.40 -14.79 11.12
N LYS A 54 15.34 -13.71 11.91
CA LYS A 54 16.22 -13.49 13.06
C LYS A 54 16.05 -14.54 14.17
N LYS A 55 14.84 -15.09 14.36
CA LYS A 55 14.61 -16.20 15.31
C LYS A 55 15.17 -17.54 14.81
N GLY A 56 15.35 -17.69 13.50
CA GLY A 56 15.99 -18.87 12.91
C GLY A 56 17.51 -18.91 13.11
N ASP A 57 18.17 -17.75 13.22
CA ASP A 57 19.62 -17.64 13.39
C ASP A 57 20.10 -17.78 14.86
N THR A 58 19.18 -17.92 15.82
CA THR A 58 19.52 -18.21 17.22
C THR A 58 19.16 -19.64 17.59
N ASN A 59 19.75 -20.63 16.92
CA ASN A 59 20.11 -21.90 17.56
C ASN A 59 20.98 -22.78 16.65
N GLY A 60 22.27 -22.73 16.92
CA GLY A 60 23.28 -23.60 16.32
C GLY A 60 24.66 -23.45 16.93
N LYS A 61 24.75 -23.17 18.25
CA LYS A 61 25.99 -23.36 19.02
C LYS A 61 25.64 -23.95 20.39
N GLY A 62 25.03 -25.14 20.32
CA GLY A 62 25.05 -26.09 21.42
C GLY A 62 26.23 -27.03 21.21
N ASN A 63 27.16 -27.00 22.18
CA ASN A 63 28.40 -27.77 22.34
C ASN A 63 29.51 -27.55 21.30
#